data_AF-A0A1X9LQ38-F1
#
_entry.id   AF-A0A1X9LQ38-F1
#
_cell.length_a   1.000
_cell.length_b   1.000
_cell.length_c   1.000
_cell.angle_alpha   90.00
_cell.angle_beta   90.00
_cell.angle_gamma   90.00
#
_symmetry.space_group_name_H-M   'P 1'
#
loop_
_entity.id
_entity.type
_entity.pdbx_description
1 polymer ?
#
loop_
_entity_poly.entity_id
_entity_poly.type
_entity_poly.pdbx_seq_one_letter_code
_entity_poly.pdbx_strand_id
1 'polypeptide(L)'
;MELGELGAQGLPAAVAEAYGATTVQELADSLGVSTPPGPEFSAEADAAWRALKAGDVTPARRVLVERLGVSEERADEALAKAPVAVAAFSRPGRHAA
;
A
#
# COMPACT_ATOMS: atom_id res chain seq x y z
N MET A 1 15.70 -0.15 5.25
CA MET A 1 15.90 -1.62 5.44
C MET A 1 16.19 -2.22 4.08
N GLU A 2 17.14 -3.13 3.90
CA GLU A 2 17.43 -3.70 2.56
C GLU A 2 16.42 -4.81 2.19
N LEU A 3 15.61 -4.59 1.14
CA LEU A 3 14.64 -5.60 0.64
C LEU A 3 15.26 -6.62 -0.33
N GLY A 4 16.58 -6.62 -0.51
CA GLY A 4 17.29 -7.52 -1.43
C GLY A 4 16.90 -7.30 -2.89
N GLU A 5 16.82 -8.37 -3.69
CA GLU A 5 16.49 -8.29 -5.12
C GLU A 5 15.11 -7.67 -5.42
N LEU A 6 14.19 -7.72 -4.45
CA LEU A 6 12.87 -7.09 -4.57
C LEU A 6 12.98 -5.56 -4.48
N GLY A 7 13.95 -5.03 -3.73
CA GLY A 7 14.15 -3.61 -3.54
C GLY A 7 14.50 -2.86 -4.83
N ALA A 8 15.24 -3.52 -5.73
CA ALA A 8 15.65 -2.97 -7.03
C ALA A 8 14.56 -3.03 -8.11
N GLN A 9 13.41 -3.67 -7.82
CA GLN A 9 12.31 -3.73 -8.78
C GLN A 9 11.71 -2.32 -8.99
N GLY A 10 11.54 -1.97 -10.25
CA GLY A 10 10.89 -0.72 -10.64
C GLY A 10 9.41 -0.74 -10.29
N LEU A 11 8.91 0.39 -9.78
CA LEU A 11 7.50 0.56 -9.49
C LEU A 11 6.72 0.88 -10.77
N PRO A 12 5.44 0.46 -10.86
CA PRO A 12 4.54 0.94 -11.89
C PRO A 12 4.45 2.47 -11.87
N ALA A 13 4.41 3.11 -13.05
CA ALA A 13 4.43 4.58 -13.16
C ALA A 13 3.40 5.30 -12.28
N ALA A 14 2.17 4.78 -12.21
CA ALA A 14 1.11 5.36 -11.37
C ALA A 14 1.41 5.31 -9.86
N VAL A 15 2.15 4.29 -9.40
CA VAL A 15 2.61 4.19 -8.02
C VAL A 15 3.82 5.10 -7.83
N ALA A 16 4.72 5.14 -8.80
CA ALA A 16 5.90 5.99 -8.72
C ALA A 16 5.56 7.48 -8.64
N GLU A 17 4.59 7.94 -9.44
CA GLU A 17 4.08 9.32 -9.40
C GLU A 17 3.35 9.64 -8.09
N ALA A 18 2.51 8.72 -7.60
CA ALA A 18 1.72 8.96 -6.39
C ALA A 18 2.57 9.04 -5.11
N TYR A 19 3.67 8.30 -5.05
CA TYR A 19 4.51 8.20 -3.85
C TYR A 19 5.89 8.85 -4.02
N GLY A 20 6.24 9.33 -5.21
CA GLY A 20 7.54 9.94 -5.50
C GLY A 20 8.71 8.96 -5.39
N ALA A 21 8.47 7.67 -5.60
CA ALA A 21 9.46 6.60 -5.45
C ALA A 21 9.56 5.78 -6.74
N THR A 22 10.77 5.48 -7.20
CA THR A 22 10.97 4.74 -8.46
C THR A 22 11.18 3.26 -8.24
N THR A 23 11.62 2.88 -7.04
CA THR A 23 11.92 1.50 -6.66
C THR A 23 11.12 1.07 -5.44
N VAL A 24 10.93 -0.24 -5.29
CA VAL A 24 10.26 -0.82 -4.10
C VAL A 24 11.02 -0.45 -2.83
N GLN A 25 12.35 -0.37 -2.89
CA GLN A 25 13.21 0.06 -1.78
C GLN A 25 12.89 1.50 -1.34
N GLU A 26 12.87 2.45 -2.28
CA GLU A 26 12.55 3.86 -1.98
C GLU A 26 11.13 4.03 -1.41
N LEU A 27 10.17 3.26 -1.92
CA LEU A 27 8.81 3.28 -1.40
C LEU A 27 8.75 2.74 0.03
N ALA A 28 9.42 1.61 0.30
CA ALA A 28 9.44 1.02 1.63
C ALA A 28 10.12 1.95 2.66
N ASP A 29 11.22 2.59 2.29
CA ASP A 29 11.90 3.56 3.15
C ASP A 29 11.04 4.82 3.37
N SER A 30 10.36 5.32 2.34
CA SER A 30 9.43 6.47 2.44
C SER A 30 8.24 6.18 3.36
N LEU A 31 7.72 4.95 3.31
CA LEU A 31 6.65 4.48 4.18
C LEU A 31 7.12 4.16 5.61
N GLY A 32 8.43 4.05 5.84
CA GLY A 32 8.98 3.65 7.14
C GLY A 32 8.77 2.18 7.47
N VAL A 33 8.78 1.31 6.45
CA VAL A 33 8.65 -0.15 6.63
C VAL A 33 9.79 -0.65 7.51
N SER A 34 9.40 -1.25 8.64
CA SER A 34 10.32 -1.70 9.68
C SER A 34 10.40 -3.23 9.77
N THR A 35 9.55 -3.95 9.05
CA THR A 35 9.55 -5.42 9.00
C THR A 35 9.58 -5.91 7.55
N PRO A 36 10.54 -6.78 7.17
CA PRO A 36 10.61 -7.28 5.81
C PRO A 36 9.46 -8.27 5.55
N PRO A 37 8.83 -8.23 4.37
CA PRO A 37 7.78 -9.18 4.03
C PRO A 37 8.35 -10.60 3.86
N GLY A 38 7.79 -11.57 4.60
CA GLY A 38 8.09 -13.00 4.46
C GLY A 38 7.27 -13.68 3.35
N PRO A 39 7.54 -14.96 3.01
CA PRO A 39 6.82 -15.67 1.95
C PRO A 39 5.30 -15.80 2.20
N GLU A 40 4.89 -15.91 3.46
CA GLU A 40 3.49 -15.90 3.89
C GLU A 40 2.77 -14.56 3.66
N PHE A 41 3.52 -13.47 3.44
CA PHE A 41 2.97 -12.13 3.23
C PHE A 41 2.18 -12.01 1.92
N SER A 42 2.51 -12.82 0.91
CA SER A 42 1.93 -12.70 -0.44
C SER A 42 0.42 -12.90 -0.45
N ALA A 43 -0.10 -13.89 0.30
CA ALA A 43 -1.53 -14.18 0.33
C ALA A 43 -2.34 -13.10 1.07
N GLU A 44 -1.79 -12.55 2.15
CA GLU A 44 -2.42 -11.45 2.90
C GLU A 44 -2.38 -10.14 2.12
N ALA A 45 -1.26 -9.85 1.45
CA ALA A 45 -1.13 -8.69 0.58
C ALA A 45 -2.12 -8.75 -0.60
N ASP A 46 -2.29 -9.92 -1.22
CA ASP A 46 -3.28 -10.13 -2.28
C ASP A 46 -4.72 -9.93 -1.79
N ALA A 47 -5.05 -10.47 -0.61
CA ALA A 47 -6.37 -10.28 0.00
C ALA A 47 -6.63 -8.80 0.32
N ALA A 48 -5.64 -8.11 0.88
CA ALA A 48 -5.71 -6.69 1.18
C ALA A 48 -5.85 -5.84 -0.09
N TRP A 49 -5.12 -6.16 -1.16
CA TRP A 49 -5.23 -5.47 -2.44
C TRP A 49 -6.62 -5.64 -3.06
N ARG A 50 -7.20 -6.84 -2.98
CA ARG A 50 -8.57 -7.09 -3.46
C ARG A 50 -9.60 -6.29 -2.67
N ALA A 51 -9.47 -6.22 -1.34
CA ALA A 51 -10.34 -5.41 -0.48
C ALA A 51 -10.20 -3.92 -0.79
N LEU A 52 -8.97 -3.43 -0.96
CA LEU A 52 -8.71 -2.04 -1.31
C LEU A 52 -9.36 -1.65 -2.64
N LYS A 53 -9.29 -2.52 -3.65
CA LYS A 53 -10.00 -2.33 -4.93
C LYS A 53 -11.53 -2.36 -4.80
N ALA A 54 -12.07 -3.02 -3.78
CA ALA A 54 -13.49 -3.01 -3.46
C ALA A 54 -13.92 -1.78 -2.63
N GLY A 55 -12.96 -0.94 -2.22
CA GLY A 55 -13.19 0.25 -1.41
C GLY A 55 -13.02 0.04 0.10
N ASP A 56 -12.61 -1.15 0.55
CA ASP A 56 -12.30 -1.42 1.96
C ASP A 56 -10.80 -1.24 2.23
N VAL A 57 -10.47 -0.17 2.93
CA VAL A 57 -9.08 0.18 3.31
C VAL A 57 -8.60 -0.57 4.54
N THR A 58 -9.49 -1.16 5.32
CA THR A 58 -9.19 -1.76 6.63
C THR A 58 -8.15 -2.88 6.54
N PRO A 59 -8.28 -3.85 5.62
CA PRO A 59 -7.31 -4.94 5.51
C PRO A 59 -5.94 -4.44 5.04
N ALA A 60 -5.90 -3.43 4.16
CA ALA A 60 -4.66 -2.84 3.69
C ALA A 60 -3.93 -2.07 4.80
N ARG A 61 -4.66 -1.28 5.60
CA ARG A 61 -4.13 -0.60 6.79
C ARG A 61 -3.56 -1.60 7.79
N ARG A 62 -4.29 -2.68 8.04
CA ARG A 62 -3.87 -3.75 8.94
C ARG A 62 -2.56 -4.40 8.48
N VAL A 63 -2.40 -4.69 7.20
CA VAL A 63 -1.15 -5.24 6.64
C VAL A 63 0.01 -4.24 6.81
N LEU A 64 -0.19 -2.97 6.49
CA LEU A 64 0.85 -1.93 6.65
C LEU A 64 1.34 -1.83 8.11
N VAL A 65 0.40 -1.81 9.06
CA VAL A 65 0.73 -1.62 10.48
C VAL A 65 1.23 -2.91 11.13
N GLU A 66 0.46 -3.99 11.06
CA GLU A 66 0.74 -5.23 11.80
C GLU A 66 1.83 -6.08 11.16
N ARG A 67 1.99 -6.03 9.82
CA ARG A 67 2.95 -6.89 9.11
C ARG A 67 4.19 -6.16 8.65
N LEU A 68 4.06 -4.91 8.23
CA LEU A 68 5.19 -4.10 7.73
C LEU A 68 5.74 -3.12 8.78
N GLY A 69 5.07 -2.99 9.93
CA GLY A 69 5.52 -2.13 11.02
C GLY A 69 5.45 -0.63 10.69
N VAL A 70 4.62 -0.24 9.73
CA VAL A 70 4.36 1.17 9.40
C VAL A 70 3.51 1.79 10.50
N SER A 71 3.75 3.05 10.85
CA SER A 71 2.89 3.74 11.83
C SER A 71 1.47 3.92 11.28
N GLU A 72 0.47 3.94 12.17
CA GLU A 72 -0.93 4.12 11.78
C GLU A 72 -1.15 5.37 10.92
N GLU A 73 -0.55 6.50 11.32
CA GLU A 73 -0.61 7.77 10.59
C GLU A 73 -0.04 7.64 9.16
N ARG A 74 1.13 7.03 9.02
CA ARG A 74 1.76 6.83 7.71
C ARG A 74 1.02 5.83 6.85
N ALA A 75 0.41 4.81 7.46
CA ALA A 75 -0.43 3.85 6.76
C ALA A 75 -1.68 4.55 6.18
N ASP A 76 -2.34 5.41 6.96
CA ASP A 76 -3.51 6.16 6.52
C ASP A 76 -3.16 7.17 5.42
N GLU A 77 -2.05 7.90 5.55
CA GLU A 77 -1.53 8.79 4.49
C GLU A 77 -1.18 8.03 3.21
N ALA A 78 -0.55 6.86 3.34
CA ALA A 78 -0.20 6.04 2.20
C ALA A 78 -1.45 5.55 1.48
N LEU A 79 -2.45 5.08 2.21
CA LEU A 79 -3.70 4.62 1.64
C LEU A 79 -4.49 5.75 1.00
N ALA A 80 -4.46 6.97 1.54
CA ALA A 80 -5.11 8.14 0.92
C ALA A 80 -4.50 8.49 -0.45
N LYS A 81 -3.20 8.26 -0.63
CA LYS A 81 -2.47 8.49 -1.89
C LYS A 81 -2.56 7.32 -2.87
N ALA A 82 -3.00 6.15 -2.42
CA ALA A 82 -3.01 4.95 -3.26
C ALA A 82 -3.92 5.18 -4.47
N PRO A 83 -3.46 5.00 -5.72
CA PRO A 83 -4.24 5.34 -6.90
C PRO A 83 -5.58 4.57 -6.99
N VAL A 84 -5.64 3.37 -6.42
CA VAL A 84 -6.89 2.61 -6.26
C VAL A 84 -7.82 3.16 -5.18
N ALA A 85 -7.28 3.70 -4.09
CA ALA A 85 -8.08 4.38 -3.07
C ALA A 85 -8.58 5.72 -3.61
N VAL A 86 -7.75 6.48 -4.31
CA VAL A 86 -8.15 7.74 -4.97
C VAL A 86 -9.29 7.48 -5.96
N ALA A 87 -9.24 6.39 -6.75
CA ALA A 87 -10.34 6.01 -7.64
C ALA A 87 -11.62 5.58 -6.89
N ALA A 88 -11.49 4.92 -5.73
CA ALA A 88 -12.63 4.54 -4.89
C ALA A 88 -13.26 5.75 -4.18
N PHE A 89 -12.44 6.66 -3.63
CA PHE A 89 -12.85 7.92 -3.02
C PHE A 89 -13.43 8.90 -4.05
N SER A 90 -12.95 8.86 -5.30
CA SER A 90 -13.47 9.67 -6.41
C SER A 90 -14.75 9.11 -7.03
N ARG A 91 -15.39 8.10 -6.42
CA ARG A 91 -16.73 7.64 -6.80
C ARG A 91 -17.79 8.26 -5.87
N PRO A 92 -18.21 9.52 -6.07
CA PRO A 92 -19.40 10.04 -5.40
C PRO A 92 -20.62 9.41 -6.08
N GLY A 93 -21.19 8.38 -5.48
CA GLY A 93 -22.48 7.86 -5.95
C GLY A 93 -22.68 6.38 -5.72
N ARG A 94 -23.04 6.01 -4.48
CA ARG A 94 -24.15 5.09 -4.18
C ARG A 94 -24.40 5.06 -2.67
N HIS A 95 -24.90 6.18 -2.16
CA HIS A 95 -25.86 6.14 -1.05
C HIS A 95 -27.19 6.71 -1.59
N ALA A 96 -28.28 6.10 -1.13
CA ALA A 96 -29.70 6.40 -1.37
C ALA A 96 -30.34 5.82 -2.65
N ALA A 97 -30.89 4.60 -2.50
CA ALA A 97 -32.25 4.28 -2.93
C ALA A 97 -32.87 3.34 -1.88
#